data_AF-A0A7V1IEP9-F1
#
_entry.id   AF-A0A7V1IEP9-F1
#
_cell.length_a   1.000
_cell.length_b   1.000
_cell.length_c   1.000
_cell.angle_alpha   90.00
_cell.angle_beta   90.00
_cell.angle_gamma   90.00
#
_symmetry.space_group_name_H-M   'P 1'
#
loop_
_entity.id
_entity.type
_entity.pdbx_description
1 polymer ?
#
loop_
_entity_poly.entity_id
_entity_poly.type
_entity_poly.pdbx_seq_one_letter_code
_entity_poly.pdbx_strand_id
1 'polypeptide(L)' 'MFRRIAEYLKSVRVEMNKVTWPSREQLVESTGITLLLSLVLAIFVFLADMIISRLINLLI' A
#
# COMPACT_ATOMS: atom_id res chain seq x y z
N MET A 1 25.38 -1.82 -28.71
CA MET A 1 24.26 -2.23 -27.85
C MET A 1 24.09 -1.30 -26.64
N PHE A 2 25.13 -1.10 -25.82
CA PHE A 2 25.12 -0.18 -24.66
C PHE A 2 24.66 1.26 -24.96
N ARG A 3 25.04 1.83 -26.12
CA ARG A 3 24.62 3.19 -26.53
C ARG A 3 23.10 3.34 -26.68
N ARG A 4 22.43 2.33 -27.25
CA ARG A 4 20.96 2.32 -27.43
C ARG A 4 20.22 2.24 -26.10
N ILE A 5 20.74 1.47 -25.14
CA ILE A 5 20.18 1.35 -23.78
C ILE A 5 20.34 2.67 -23.03
N ALA A 6 21.49 3.33 -23.14
CA ALA A 6 21.72 4.63 -22.53
C ALA A 6 20.79 5.72 -23.11
N GLU A 7 20.57 5.73 -24.42
CA GLU A 7 19.60 6.63 -25.07
C GLU A 7 18.15 6.34 -24.64
N TYR A 8 17.78 5.07 -24.50
CA TYR A 8 16.46 4.66 -24.01
C TYR A 8 16.22 5.08 -22.55
N LEU A 9 17.21 4.91 -21.66
CA LEU A 9 17.10 5.38 -20.28
C LEU A 9 17.00 6.91 -20.20
N LYS A 10 17.69 7.62 -21.10
CA LYS A 10 17.60 9.07 -21.21
C LYS A 10 16.19 9.51 -21.66
N SER A 11 15.58 8.83 -22.63
CA SER A 11 14.21 9.13 -23.06
C SER A 11 13.19 8.82 -21.96
N VAL A 12 13.32 7.69 -21.26
CA VAL A 12 12.45 7.32 -20.13
C VAL A 12 12.53 8.37 -19.01
N ARG A 13 13.74 8.86 -18.67
CA ARG A 13 13.89 9.92 -17.66
C ARG A 13 13.23 11.24 -18.09
N VAL A 14 13.30 11.59 -19.38
CA VAL A 14 12.61 12.78 -19.91
C VAL A 14 11.09 12.64 -19.81
N GLU A 15 10.55 11.45 -20.07
CA GLU A 15 9.12 11.17 -19.99
C GLU A 15 8.63 11.10 -18.54
N MET A 16 9.44 10.53 -17.64
CA MET A 16 9.19 10.54 -16.20
C MET A 16 9.10 11.95 -15.60
N ASN A 17 9.79 12.94 -16.17
CA ASN A 17 9.68 14.33 -15.73
C ASN A 17 8.37 15.00 -16.16
N LYS A 18 7.64 14.43 -17.14
CA LYS A 18 6.31 14.90 -17.55
C LYS A 18 5.19 14.31 -16.69
N VAL A 19 5.51 13.32 -15.86
CA VAL A 19 4.55 12.70 -14.94
C VAL A 19 4.35 13.64 -13.76
N THR A 20 3.10 14.01 -13.51
CA THR A 20 2.72 14.79 -12.33
C THR A 20 2.70 13.87 -11.12
N TRP A 21 3.81 13.82 -10.39
CA TRP A 21 3.87 13.06 -9.14
C TRP A 21 3.07 13.77 -8.05
N PRO A 22 2.37 13.02 -7.19
CA PRO A 22 1.65 13.59 -6.04
C PRO A 22 2.62 14.34 -5.14
N SER A 23 2.12 15.39 -4.48
CA SER A 23 2.91 16.13 -3.51
C SER A 23 3.26 15.22 -2.32
N ARG A 24 4.33 15.56 -1.58
CA ARG A 24 4.72 14.83 -0.37
C ARG A 24 3.58 14.73 0.65
N GLU A 25 2.74 15.76 0.71
CA GLU A 25 1.56 15.82 1.58
C GLU A 25 0.50 14.81 1.15
N GLN A 26 0.13 14.77 -0.15
CA GLN A 26 -0.85 13.81 -0.67
C GLN A 26 -0.39 12.35 -0.47
N LEU A 27 0.92 12.08 -0.57
CA LEU A 27 1.50 10.77 -0.30
C LEU A 27 1.32 10.36 1.17
N VAL A 28 1.60 11.28 2.09
CA VAL A 28 1.45 11.03 3.54
C VAL A 28 -0.01 10.86 3.89
N GLU A 29 -0.90 11.67 3.35
CA GLU A 29 -2.35 11.58 3.58
C GLU A 29 -2.90 10.22 3.09
N SER A 30 -2.59 9.84 1.84
CA SER A 30 -3.04 8.57 1.25
C SER A 30 -2.52 7.36 2.03
N THR A 31 -1.27 7.42 2.49
CA THR A 31 -0.67 6.35 3.31
C THR A 31 -1.27 6.33 4.71
N GLY A 32 -1.54 7.49 5.30
CA GLY A 32 -2.14 7.63 6.62
C GLY A 32 -3.54 7.02 6.70
N ILE A 33 -4.38 7.32 5.70
CA ILE A 33 -5.73 6.73 5.59
C ILE A 33 -5.65 5.21 5.44
N THR A 34 -4.73 4.73 4.59
CA THR A 34 -4.54 3.28 4.36
C THR A 34 -4.09 2.57 5.63
N LEU A 35 -3.15 3.14 6.39
CA LEU A 35 -2.70 2.61 7.67
C LEU A 35 -3.85 2.55 8.68
N LEU A 36 -4.63 3.63 8.80
CA LEU A 36 -5.78 3.67 9.70
C LEU A 36 -6.81 2.59 9.35
N LEU A 37 -7.16 2.46 8.07
CA LEU A 37 -8.10 1.44 7.61
C LEU A 37 -7.57 0.03 7.89
N SER A 38 -6.30 -0.22 7.60
CA SER A 38 -5.66 -1.52 7.85
C SER A 38 -5.66 -1.89 9.34
N LEU A 39 -5.46 -0.90 10.22
CA LEU A 39 -5.49 -1.10 11.68
C LEU A 39 -6.89 -1.46 12.16
N VAL A 40 -7.92 -0.75 11.67
CA VAL A 40 -9.32 -1.04 12.01
C VAL A 40 -9.70 -2.45 11.56
N LEU A 41 -9.33 -2.84 10.34
CA LEU A 41 -9.58 -4.19 9.83
C LEU A 41 -8.85 -5.26 10.66
N ALA A 42 -7.59 -5.01 11.03
CA ALA A 42 -6.82 -5.93 11.86
C ALA A 42 -7.50 -6.16 13.23
N ILE A 43 -7.97 -5.09 13.88
CA ILE A 43 -8.70 -5.19 15.15
C ILE A 43 -10.02 -5.96 14.96
N PHE A 44 -10.76 -5.66 13.90
CA PHE A 44 -12.02 -6.35 13.61
C PHE A 44 -11.83 -7.86 13.43
N VAL A 45 -10.86 -8.26 12.59
CA VAL A 45 -10.54 -9.67 12.36
C VAL A 45 -10.08 -10.34 13.65
N PHE A 46 -9.21 -9.69 14.43
CA PHE A 46 -8.75 -10.21 15.71
C PHE A 46 -9.90 -10.48 16.69
N LEU A 47 -10.85 -9.55 16.79
CA LEU A 47 -12.05 -9.72 17.63
C LEU A 47 -12.94 -10.85 17.11
N ALA A 48 -13.14 -10.93 15.80
CA ALA A 48 -13.93 -11.99 15.18
C ALA A 48 -13.31 -13.38 15.46
N ASP A 49 -12.00 -13.53 15.27
CA ASP A 49 -11.26 -14.77 15.56
C ASP A 49 -11.38 -15.15 17.03
N MET A 50 -11.29 -14.17 17.94
CA MET A 50 -11.42 -14.39 19.38
C MET A 50 -12.83 -14.84 19.78
N ILE A 51 -13.87 -14.24 19.19
CA ILE A 51 -15.27 -14.63 19.42
C ILE A 51 -15.52 -16.04 18.89
N ILE A 52 -15.13 -16.31 17.65
CA ILE A 52 -15.32 -17.61 17.00
C ILE A 52 -14.57 -18.70 17.77
N SER A 53 -13.31 -18.45 18.14
CA SER A 53 -12.50 -19.41 18.90
C SER A 53 -13.11 -19.73 20.27
N ARG A 54 -13.68 -18.73 20.95
CA ARG A 54 -14.38 -18.94 22.23
C ARG A 54 -15.68 -19.72 22.06
N LEU A 55 -16.45 -19.45 21.00
CA LEU A 55 -17.67 -20.18 20.70
C LEU A 55 -17.38 -21.64 20.37
N ILE A 56 -16.34 -21.92 19.59
CA ILE A 56 -15.92 -23.29 19.26
C ILE A 56 -15.46 -24.04 20.51
N ASN A 57 -14.66 -23.43 21.39
CA ASN A 57 -14.23 -24.05 22.65
C ASN A 57 -15.37 -24.27 23.67
N LEU A 58 -16.53 -23.63 23.49
CA LEU A 58 -17.72 -23.84 24.31
C LEU A 58 -18.57 -25.02 23.82
N LEU A 59 -18.43 -25.37 22.53
CA LEU A 59 -19.26 -26.35 21.83
C LEU A 59 -18.56 -27.73 21.74
N ILE A 60 -17.22 -27.74 21.78
CA ILE A 60 -16.35 -28.91 21.97
C ILE A 60 -16.06 -29.07 23.46
#